data_AF-A0A9E0BFI0-F1
#
_entry.id   AF-A0A9E0BFI0-F1
#
_cell.length_a   1.000
_cell.length_b   1.000
_cell.length_c   1.000
_cell.angle_alpha   90.00
_cell.angle_beta   90.00
_cell.angle_gamma   90.00
#
_symmetry.space_group_name_H-M   'P 1'
#
loop_
_entity.id
_entity.type
_entity.pdbx_description
1 polymer ?
#
loop_
_entity_poly.entity_id
_entity_poly.type
_entity_poly.pdbx_seq_one_letter_code
_entity_poly.pdbx_strand_id
1 'polypeptide(L)'
;MMEIKKFVELMTGEFDNKEQFMEMKEAGKSFPYAQHINTVCNDKIKNIPEDFNGIFVVEESYYETDGKRHASPHLFLITDSNAGVILSSYEIPAGEDKNTFSYNSMKSVDYSELKKSEKFTPALYKENNGSWEGGSVSQFTPVMIFRLWERFSEACLEVSESMEVNGKRTFGYDVPIIYKRV
;
A
#
# COMPACT_ATOMS: atom_id res chain seq x y z
N MET A 1 -15.93 -11.49 4.81
CA MET A 1 -16.24 -11.17 3.39
C MET A 1 -16.85 -9.78 3.18
N MET A 2 -17.88 -9.36 3.94
CA MET A 2 -18.46 -8.02 3.75
C MET A 2 -17.47 -6.92 4.15
N GLU A 3 -16.74 -7.14 5.24
CA GLU A 3 -15.74 -6.20 5.75
C GLU A 3 -14.55 -6.02 4.81
N ILE A 4 -13.96 -7.12 4.30
CA ILE A 4 -12.89 -7.02 3.29
C ILE A 4 -13.35 -6.28 2.02
N LYS A 5 -14.61 -6.44 1.60
CA LYS A 5 -15.12 -5.77 0.39
C LYS A 5 -15.25 -4.27 0.62
N LYS A 6 -15.78 -3.84 1.76
CA LYS A 6 -15.84 -2.42 2.14
C LYS A 6 -14.46 -1.80 2.23
N PHE A 7 -13.51 -2.50 2.85
CA PHE A 7 -12.11 -2.04 2.93
C PHE A 7 -11.48 -1.90 1.53
N VAL A 8 -11.64 -2.93 0.68
CA VAL A 8 -11.10 -2.91 -0.69
C VAL A 8 -11.74 -1.80 -1.52
N GLU A 9 -13.04 -1.56 -1.39
CA GLU A 9 -13.75 -0.47 -2.07
C GLU A 9 -13.15 0.91 -1.73
N LEU A 10 -12.80 1.13 -0.45
CA LEU A 10 -12.16 2.36 -0.03
C LEU A 10 -10.73 2.51 -0.57
N MET A 11 -9.93 1.44 -0.52
CA MET A 11 -8.51 1.52 -0.89
C MET A 11 -8.23 1.47 -2.40
N THR A 12 -9.18 0.98 -3.22
CA THR A 12 -8.99 0.80 -4.66
C THR A 12 -9.43 2.02 -5.47
N GLY A 13 -8.79 2.24 -6.62
CA GLY A 13 -8.97 3.41 -7.48
C GLY A 13 -7.68 4.22 -7.67
N GLU A 14 -7.82 5.41 -8.25
CA GLU A 14 -6.73 6.35 -8.47
C GLU A 14 -6.78 7.47 -7.42
N PHE A 15 -5.63 7.77 -6.81
CA PHE A 15 -5.52 8.78 -5.77
C PHE A 15 -4.25 9.60 -5.94
N ASP A 16 -4.30 10.88 -5.57
CA ASP A 16 -3.12 11.74 -5.46
C ASP A 16 -3.19 12.68 -4.25
N ASN A 17 -2.05 13.25 -3.87
CA ASN A 17 -1.98 14.27 -2.81
C ASN A 17 -1.85 15.70 -3.36
N LYS A 18 -2.32 15.98 -4.58
CA LYS A 18 -2.03 17.23 -5.29
C LYS A 18 -2.38 18.48 -4.50
N GLU A 19 -3.52 18.49 -3.82
CA GLU A 19 -3.96 19.60 -2.97
C GLU A 19 -2.97 19.85 -1.82
N GLN A 20 -2.66 18.81 -1.03
CA GLN A 20 -1.67 18.88 0.05
C GLN A 20 -0.29 19.30 -0.44
N PHE A 21 0.15 18.75 -1.58
CA PHE A 21 1.44 19.08 -2.18
C PHE A 21 1.54 20.57 -2.53
N MET A 22 0.49 21.16 -3.12
CA MET A 22 0.47 22.58 -3.45
C MET A 22 0.52 23.45 -2.18
N GLU A 23 -0.25 23.11 -1.15
CA GLU A 23 -0.23 23.82 0.13
C GLU A 23 1.16 23.78 0.79
N MET A 24 1.80 22.61 0.81
CA MET A 24 3.15 22.45 1.37
C MET A 24 4.19 23.25 0.58
N LYS A 25 4.07 23.25 -0.75
CA LYS A 25 4.93 24.02 -1.65
C LYS A 25 4.78 25.52 -1.44
N GLU A 26 3.56 26.02 -1.33
CA GLU A 26 3.28 27.43 -1.02
C GLU A 26 3.82 27.84 0.35
N ALA A 27 3.78 26.92 1.33
CA ALA A 27 4.38 27.10 2.64
C ALA A 27 5.93 26.95 2.65
N GLY A 28 6.56 26.71 1.50
CA GLY A 28 8.02 26.53 1.39
C GLY A 28 8.56 25.25 2.03
N LYS A 29 7.69 24.25 2.25
CA LYS A 29 8.06 22.95 2.83
C LYS A 29 8.39 21.96 1.72
N SER A 30 9.47 21.19 1.91
CA SER A 30 9.75 20.04 1.05
C SER A 30 8.78 18.91 1.38
N PHE A 31 7.96 18.52 0.41
CA PHE A 31 6.97 17.46 0.53
C PHE A 31 6.79 16.80 -0.85
N PRO A 32 6.62 15.47 -0.93
CA PRO A 32 6.53 14.79 -2.21
C PRO A 32 5.15 15.02 -2.82
N TYR A 33 5.12 15.12 -4.16
CA TYR A 33 3.90 14.77 -4.87
C TYR A 33 3.83 13.26 -4.97
N ALA A 34 2.67 12.68 -4.69
CA ALA A 34 2.49 11.24 -4.60
C ALA A 34 1.17 10.82 -5.24
N GLN A 35 1.18 9.65 -5.88
CA GLN A 35 0.02 9.04 -6.52
C GLN A 35 -0.02 7.55 -6.20
N HIS A 36 -1.22 7.03 -5.98
CA HIS A 36 -1.49 5.59 -5.86
C HIS A 36 -2.55 5.17 -6.88
N ILE A 37 -2.32 4.04 -7.55
CA ILE A 37 -3.32 3.35 -8.36
C ILE A 37 -3.46 1.94 -7.81
N ASN A 38 -4.60 1.66 -7.19
CA ASN A 38 -4.86 0.40 -6.50
C ASN A 38 -5.91 -0.40 -7.25
N THR A 39 -5.50 -1.52 -7.83
CA THR A 39 -6.36 -2.33 -8.71
C THR A 39 -6.44 -3.77 -8.22
N VAL A 40 -7.66 -4.29 -8.04
CA VAL A 40 -7.87 -5.72 -7.76
C VAL A 40 -7.35 -6.55 -8.93
N CYS A 41 -6.57 -7.59 -8.63
CA CYS A 41 -5.89 -8.39 -9.66
C CYS A 41 -6.13 -9.91 -9.56
N ASN A 42 -7.15 -10.36 -8.81
CA ASN A 42 -7.49 -11.78 -8.73
C ASN A 42 -7.76 -12.40 -10.11
N ASP A 43 -8.24 -11.64 -11.09
CA ASP A 43 -8.45 -12.08 -12.48
C ASP A 43 -7.14 -12.47 -13.20
N LYS A 44 -5.99 -11.96 -12.72
CA LYS A 44 -4.66 -12.30 -13.25
C LYS A 44 -4.08 -13.56 -12.62
N ILE A 45 -4.70 -14.10 -11.57
CA ILE A 45 -4.14 -15.21 -10.80
C ILE A 45 -4.91 -16.49 -11.16
N LYS A 46 -4.18 -17.47 -11.70
CA LYS A 46 -4.72 -18.76 -12.10
C LYS A 46 -4.72 -19.73 -10.94
N ASN A 47 -5.63 -20.71 -10.98
CA ASN A 47 -5.69 -21.82 -10.03
C ASN A 47 -5.79 -21.37 -8.56
N ILE A 48 -6.48 -20.26 -8.30
CA ILE A 48 -6.88 -19.86 -6.96
C ILE A 48 -7.79 -20.96 -6.37
N PRO A 49 -7.57 -21.42 -5.12
CA PRO A 49 -8.45 -22.38 -4.46
C PRO A 49 -9.91 -21.90 -4.42
N GLU A 50 -10.87 -22.81 -4.60
CA GLU A 50 -12.31 -22.46 -4.61
C GLU A 50 -12.79 -21.84 -3.28
N ASP A 51 -12.15 -22.20 -2.17
CA ASP A 51 -12.42 -21.70 -0.82
C ASP A 51 -11.56 -20.49 -0.44
N PHE A 52 -10.78 -19.93 -1.38
CA PHE A 52 -9.94 -18.78 -1.14
C PHE A 52 -10.77 -17.53 -0.81
N ASN A 53 -10.51 -16.96 0.36
CA ASN A 53 -11.23 -15.80 0.88
C ASN A 53 -10.28 -14.61 1.06
N GLY A 54 -9.66 -14.18 -0.03
CA GLY A 54 -8.77 -13.03 -0.07
C GLY A 54 -8.86 -12.26 -1.38
N ILE A 55 -8.41 -11.01 -1.35
CA ILE A 55 -8.40 -10.12 -2.52
C ILE A 55 -6.97 -9.63 -2.72
N PHE A 56 -6.41 -9.95 -3.88
CA PHE A 56 -5.12 -9.42 -4.31
C PHE A 56 -5.31 -8.05 -4.97
N VAL A 57 -4.42 -7.13 -4.64
CA VAL A 57 -4.39 -5.77 -5.17
C VAL A 57 -2.98 -5.48 -5.66
N VAL A 58 -2.86 -5.00 -6.89
CA VAL A 58 -1.65 -4.31 -7.36
C VAL A 58 -1.77 -2.85 -6.94
N GLU A 59 -0.79 -2.38 -6.19
CA GLU A 59 -0.62 -0.97 -5.89
C GLU A 59 0.52 -0.42 -6.77
N GLU A 60 0.23 0.65 -7.51
CA GLU A 60 1.21 1.41 -8.26
C GLU A 60 1.43 2.74 -7.55
N SER A 61 2.59 2.89 -6.91
CA SER A 61 2.94 4.07 -6.14
C SER A 61 3.95 4.91 -6.90
N TYR A 62 3.63 6.18 -7.15
CA TYR A 62 4.53 7.12 -7.81
C TYR A 62 4.78 8.32 -6.91
N TYR A 63 6.05 8.64 -6.74
CA TYR A 63 6.48 9.74 -5.90
C TYR A 63 7.40 10.65 -6.70
N GLU A 64 7.20 11.95 -6.58
CA GLU A 64 8.02 12.97 -7.20
C GLU A 64 8.55 13.95 -6.15
N THR A 65 9.87 14.02 -6.07
CA THR A 65 10.60 14.96 -5.21
C THR A 65 11.67 15.65 -6.06
N ASP A 66 11.72 16.97 -6.03
CA ASP A 66 12.68 17.78 -6.79
C ASP A 66 12.77 17.42 -8.28
N GLY A 67 11.61 17.13 -8.90
CA GLY A 67 11.50 16.75 -10.32
C GLY A 67 11.98 15.33 -10.64
N LYS A 68 12.36 14.53 -9.64
CA LYS A 68 12.70 13.11 -9.80
C LYS A 68 11.51 12.25 -9.44
N ARG A 69 10.99 11.55 -10.43
CA ARG A 69 9.92 10.57 -10.25
C ARG A 69 10.49 9.18 -9.98
N HIS A 70 9.94 8.50 -8.98
CA HIS A 70 10.22 7.10 -8.68
C HIS A 70 8.91 6.32 -8.53
N ALA A 71 8.92 5.08 -9.01
CA ALA A 71 7.82 4.14 -8.84
C ALA A 71 8.21 3.10 -7.79
N SER A 72 7.25 2.70 -6.96
CA SER A 72 7.41 1.64 -5.96
C SER A 72 6.16 0.77 -5.94
N PRO A 73 5.95 -0.06 -6.97
CA PRO A 73 4.76 -0.89 -7.04
C PRO A 73 4.84 -2.07 -6.06
N HIS A 74 3.67 -2.53 -5.60
CA HIS A 74 3.53 -3.64 -4.67
C HIS A 74 2.42 -4.60 -5.11
N LEU A 75 2.54 -5.85 -4.66
CA LEU A 75 1.45 -6.82 -4.70
C LEU A 75 1.02 -7.10 -3.26
N PHE A 76 -0.24 -6.83 -2.96
CA PHE A 76 -0.82 -7.05 -1.63
C PHE A 76 -1.91 -8.10 -1.68
N LEU A 77 -2.07 -8.81 -0.56
CA LEU A 77 -3.20 -9.66 -0.27
C LEU A 77 -3.96 -9.09 0.92
N ILE A 78 -5.25 -8.84 0.71
CA ILE A 78 -6.20 -8.43 1.74
C ILE A 78 -7.00 -9.65 2.19
N THR A 79 -7.00 -9.91 3.49
CA THR A 79 -7.71 -11.05 4.11
C THR A 79 -8.48 -10.60 5.33
N ASP A 80 -9.51 -11.37 5.66
CA ASP A 80 -10.31 -11.18 6.87
C ASP A 80 -9.65 -11.95 8.04
N SER A 81 -9.79 -11.43 9.26
CA SER A 81 -9.38 -12.12 10.48
C SER A 81 -10.32 -11.77 11.62
N ASN A 82 -10.31 -12.57 12.69
CA ASN A 82 -11.11 -12.28 13.89
C ASN A 82 -10.75 -10.94 14.56
N ALA A 83 -9.59 -10.37 14.25
CA ALA A 83 -9.11 -9.12 14.83
C ALA A 83 -9.33 -7.87 13.95
N GLY A 84 -9.74 -8.06 12.68
CA GLY A 84 -9.82 -7.02 11.66
C GLY A 84 -9.30 -7.47 10.30
N VAL A 85 -9.16 -6.52 9.38
CA VAL A 85 -8.65 -6.78 8.02
C VAL A 85 -7.12 -6.80 8.05
N ILE A 86 -6.51 -7.76 7.36
CA ILE A 86 -5.06 -7.90 7.27
C ILE A 86 -4.60 -7.63 5.84
N LEU A 87 -3.63 -6.73 5.69
CA LEU A 87 -2.87 -6.51 4.46
C LEU A 87 -1.51 -7.21 4.58
N SER A 88 -1.25 -8.16 3.70
CA SER A 88 0.03 -8.86 3.59
C SER A 88 0.73 -8.48 2.28
N SER A 89 2.04 -8.21 2.34
CA SER A 89 2.85 -8.01 1.14
C SER A 89 3.27 -9.34 0.51
N TYR A 90 3.25 -9.39 -0.81
CA TYR A 90 3.74 -10.48 -1.64
C TYR A 90 4.89 -9.97 -2.50
N GLU A 91 5.83 -10.85 -2.80
CA GLU A 91 6.86 -10.58 -3.79
C GLU A 91 6.22 -10.39 -5.17
N ILE A 92 6.70 -9.40 -5.92
CA ILE A 92 6.33 -9.23 -7.32
C ILE A 92 6.62 -10.53 -8.09
N PRO A 93 5.69 -11.03 -8.94
CA PRO A 93 5.84 -12.28 -9.65
C PRO A 93 7.16 -12.40 -10.42
N ALA A 94 7.70 -13.62 -10.49
CA ALA A 94 8.98 -13.87 -11.13
C ALA A 94 8.96 -13.45 -12.62
N GLY A 95 9.96 -12.68 -13.04
CA GLY A 95 10.08 -12.20 -14.42
C GLY A 95 9.39 -10.87 -14.71
N GLU A 96 8.69 -10.28 -13.74
CA GLU A 96 8.23 -8.89 -13.79
C GLU A 96 9.32 -7.92 -13.29
N ASP A 97 9.30 -6.68 -13.79
CA ASP A 97 10.23 -5.63 -13.36
C ASP A 97 9.65 -4.85 -12.17
N LYS A 98 10.36 -4.90 -11.05
CA LYS A 98 9.94 -4.25 -9.80
C LYS A 98 9.83 -2.73 -9.87
N ASN A 99 10.41 -2.09 -10.88
CA ASN A 99 10.34 -0.62 -11.03
C ASN A 99 9.23 -0.17 -11.97
N THR A 100 8.63 -1.10 -12.73
CA THR A 100 7.61 -0.79 -13.74
C THR A 100 6.37 -1.68 -13.66
N PHE A 101 6.32 -2.56 -12.65
CA PHE A 101 5.17 -3.43 -12.39
C PHE A 101 3.89 -2.61 -12.21
N SER A 102 2.85 -3.02 -12.95
CA SER A 102 1.53 -2.40 -12.96
C SER A 102 0.48 -3.47 -13.17
N TYR A 103 -0.78 -3.17 -12.87
CA TYR A 103 -1.87 -4.10 -13.18
C TYR A 103 -1.94 -4.42 -14.68
N ASN A 104 -1.71 -3.39 -15.52
CA ASN A 104 -1.76 -3.52 -16.97
C ASN A 104 -0.65 -4.41 -17.53
N SER A 105 0.57 -4.32 -16.97
CA SER A 105 1.70 -5.14 -17.41
C SER A 105 1.73 -6.53 -16.77
N MET A 106 1.03 -6.72 -15.63
CA MET A 106 1.01 -7.98 -14.89
C MET A 106 0.56 -9.14 -15.78
N LYS A 107 1.48 -10.07 -16.03
CA LYS A 107 1.18 -11.35 -16.67
C LYS A 107 0.38 -12.23 -15.72
N SER A 108 -0.37 -13.17 -16.30
CA SER A 108 -1.04 -14.16 -15.47
C SER A 108 -0.03 -15.04 -14.75
N VAL A 109 -0.26 -15.27 -13.46
CA VAL A 109 0.61 -16.06 -12.58
C VAL A 109 -0.21 -17.17 -11.92
N ASP A 110 0.41 -18.32 -11.69
CA ASP A 110 -0.23 -19.40 -10.92
C ASP A 110 -0.23 -19.05 -9.43
N TYR A 111 -1.34 -19.32 -8.72
CA TYR A 111 -1.42 -19.07 -7.28
C TYR A 111 -0.28 -19.75 -6.49
N SER A 112 0.16 -20.93 -6.91
CA SER A 112 1.25 -21.66 -6.27
C SER A 112 2.64 -21.02 -6.45
N GLU A 113 2.79 -20.09 -7.41
CA GLU A 113 4.03 -19.35 -7.66
C GLU A 113 4.12 -18.05 -6.86
N LEU A 114 3.00 -17.58 -6.29
CA LEU A 114 2.96 -16.39 -5.45
C LEU A 114 3.68 -16.64 -4.12
N LYS A 115 4.57 -15.69 -3.76
CA LYS A 115 5.38 -15.78 -2.54
C LYS A 115 5.04 -14.63 -1.63
N LYS A 116 4.53 -14.93 -0.44
CA LYS A 116 4.35 -13.93 0.61
C LYS A 116 5.71 -13.37 1.00
N SER A 117 5.82 -12.05 1.18
CA SER A 117 7.06 -11.42 1.62
C SER A 117 7.28 -11.70 3.11
N GLU A 118 8.49 -12.14 3.46
CA GLU A 118 8.88 -12.40 4.87
C GLU A 118 9.39 -11.13 5.57
N LYS A 119 9.75 -10.09 4.82
CA LYS A 119 10.29 -8.85 5.37
C LYS A 119 9.21 -7.95 5.97
N PHE A 120 8.03 -7.97 5.36
CA PHE A 120 6.91 -7.13 5.77
C PHE A 120 6.04 -7.88 6.78
N THR A 121 5.92 -7.29 7.97
CA THR A 121 4.94 -7.70 8.96
C THR A 121 3.56 -7.26 8.46
N PRO A 122 2.59 -8.20 8.31
CA PRO A 122 1.26 -7.84 7.85
C PRO A 122 0.63 -6.73 8.69
N ALA A 123 -0.01 -5.78 8.03
CA ALA A 123 -0.70 -4.68 8.67
C ALA A 123 -2.11 -5.09 9.06
N LEU A 124 -2.54 -4.70 10.27
CA LEU A 124 -3.87 -4.98 10.80
C LEU A 124 -4.66 -3.68 10.86
N TYR A 125 -5.86 -3.69 10.27
CA TYR A 125 -6.79 -2.56 10.27
C TYR A 125 -8.08 -2.91 10.98
N LYS A 126 -8.59 -1.94 11.72
CA LYS A 126 -9.87 -2.03 12.44
C LYS A 126 -10.84 -1.01 11.89
N GLU A 127 -12.07 -1.44 11.72
CA GLU A 127 -13.18 -0.56 11.38
C GLU A 127 -13.49 0.35 12.58
N ASN A 128 -13.75 1.62 12.28
CA ASN A 128 -14.17 2.63 13.22
C ASN A 128 -15.03 3.68 12.48
N ASN A 129 -16.36 3.56 12.59
CA ASN A 129 -17.33 4.53 12.09
C ASN A 129 -17.14 4.88 10.60
N GLY A 130 -17.04 3.86 9.74
CA GLY A 130 -16.86 4.01 8.29
C GLY A 130 -15.43 4.33 7.85
N SER A 131 -14.48 4.43 8.78
CA SER A 131 -13.04 4.48 8.49
C SER A 131 -12.36 3.18 8.91
N TRP A 132 -11.24 2.85 8.29
CA TRP A 132 -10.38 1.74 8.67
C TRP A 132 -9.01 2.24 9.04
N GLU A 133 -8.55 1.93 10.24
CA GLU A 133 -7.30 2.46 10.80
C GLU A 133 -6.41 1.33 11.27
N GLY A 134 -5.12 1.43 10.97
CA GLY A 134 -4.21 0.32 11.22
C GLY A 134 -2.82 0.56 10.70
N GLY A 135 -2.03 -0.52 10.67
CA GLY A 135 -0.66 -0.45 10.21
C GLY A 135 0.19 -1.60 10.68
N SER A 136 1.50 -1.47 10.50
CA SER A 136 2.49 -2.47 10.92
C SER A 136 3.81 -1.83 11.35
N VAL A 137 4.59 -2.63 12.08
CA VAL A 137 6.01 -2.35 12.34
C VAL A 137 6.78 -3.53 11.82
N SER A 138 7.58 -3.30 10.79
CA SER A 138 8.38 -4.33 10.12
C SER A 138 9.85 -4.13 10.43
N GLN A 139 10.50 -5.12 11.03
CA GLN A 139 11.94 -5.08 11.27
C GLN A 139 12.68 -5.76 10.12
N PHE A 140 13.19 -4.97 9.17
CA PHE A 140 13.87 -5.49 7.98
C PHE A 140 15.28 -6.03 8.30
N THR A 141 15.95 -5.44 9.29
CA THR A 141 17.23 -5.93 9.84
C THR A 141 17.31 -5.59 11.34
N PRO A 142 18.31 -6.10 12.10
CA PRO A 142 18.49 -5.72 13.50
C PRO A 142 18.53 -4.21 13.76
N VAL A 143 18.91 -3.42 12.76
CA VAL A 143 19.09 -1.97 12.87
C VAL A 143 18.13 -1.16 12.01
N MET A 144 17.25 -1.80 11.23
CA MET A 144 16.35 -1.12 10.28
C MET A 144 14.90 -1.49 10.59
N ILE A 145 14.11 -0.49 10.95
CA ILE A 145 12.70 -0.62 11.30
C ILE A 145 11.89 0.27 10.37
N PHE A 146 10.91 -0.34 9.70
CA PHE A 146 9.89 0.33 8.94
C PHE A 146 8.60 0.39 9.76
N ARG A 147 7.92 1.54 9.74
CA ARG A 147 6.62 1.73 10.38
C ARG A 147 5.64 2.25 9.34
N LEU A 148 4.50 1.60 9.27
CA LEU A 148 3.36 1.96 8.46
C LEU A 148 2.19 2.23 9.39
N TRP A 149 1.51 3.35 9.20
CA TRP A 149 0.19 3.61 9.73
C TRP A 149 -0.67 4.21 8.64
N GLU A 150 -1.90 3.73 8.52
CA GLU A 150 -2.82 4.21 7.51
C GLU A 150 -4.24 4.33 8.05
N ARG A 151 -4.98 5.25 7.43
CA ARG A 151 -6.42 5.43 7.62
C ARG A 151 -7.10 5.52 6.27
N PHE A 152 -8.06 4.63 6.03
CA PHE A 152 -8.88 4.58 4.82
C PHE A 152 -10.28 5.08 5.16
N SER A 153 -10.75 6.09 4.43
CA SER A 153 -12.10 6.63 4.57
C SER A 153 -12.67 6.98 3.19
N GLU A 154 -13.95 7.28 3.12
CA GLU A 154 -14.58 7.73 1.87
C GLU A 154 -13.94 9.03 1.34
N ALA A 155 -13.49 9.91 2.24
CA ALA A 155 -12.94 11.21 1.88
C ALA A 155 -11.49 11.14 1.37
N CYS A 156 -10.65 10.30 1.98
CA CYS A 156 -9.24 10.21 1.67
C CYS A 156 -8.59 8.93 2.24
N LEU A 157 -7.38 8.67 1.75
CA LEU A 157 -6.41 7.77 2.37
C LEU A 157 -5.33 8.61 3.05
N GLU A 158 -5.05 8.30 4.32
CA GLU A 158 -3.96 8.92 5.07
C GLU A 158 -2.88 7.88 5.26
N VAL A 159 -1.65 8.20 4.86
CA VAL A 159 -0.52 7.25 4.92
C VAL A 159 0.65 7.90 5.64
N SER A 160 1.10 7.26 6.71
CA SER A 160 2.28 7.62 7.47
C SER A 160 3.29 6.49 7.41
N GLU A 161 4.36 6.73 6.66
CA GLU A 161 5.50 5.82 6.56
C GLU A 161 6.73 6.44 7.21
N SER A 162 7.50 5.62 7.91
CA SER A 162 8.83 6.04 8.38
C SER A 162 9.80 4.88 8.38
N MET A 163 11.06 5.22 8.10
CA MET A 163 12.19 4.31 8.25
C MET A 163 13.11 4.82 9.33
N GLU A 164 13.50 3.94 10.24
CA GLU A 164 14.49 4.17 11.26
C GLU A 164 15.70 3.26 11.01
N VAL A 165 16.90 3.83 11.03
CA VAL A 165 18.17 3.11 10.95
C VAL A 165 19.02 3.48 12.16
N ASN A 166 19.44 2.48 12.94
CA ASN A 166 20.21 2.66 14.18
C ASN A 166 19.54 3.64 15.18
N GLY A 167 18.22 3.56 15.36
CA GLY A 167 17.51 4.45 16.28
C GLY A 167 17.23 5.87 15.74
N LYS A 168 17.61 6.16 14.49
CA LYS A 168 17.43 7.48 13.86
C LYS A 168 16.52 7.39 12.64
N ARG A 169 15.50 8.24 12.57
CA ARG A 169 14.63 8.37 11.39
C ARG A 169 15.44 8.83 10.18
N THR A 170 15.41 8.04 9.10
CA THR A 170 16.08 8.31 7.81
C THR A 170 15.10 8.60 6.67
N PHE A 171 13.84 8.21 6.82
CA PHE A 171 12.76 8.47 5.87
C PHE A 171 11.44 8.68 6.62
N GLY A 172 10.50 9.38 5.99
CA GLY A 172 9.17 9.66 6.51
C GLY A 172 8.96 11.15 6.78
N TYR A 173 7.68 11.52 6.89
CA TYR A 173 7.23 12.88 7.09
C TYR A 173 6.64 13.06 8.49
N ASP A 174 6.60 14.30 8.97
CA ASP A 174 6.01 14.62 10.28
C ASP A 174 4.47 14.62 10.26
N VAL A 175 3.89 14.65 9.06
CA VAL A 175 2.45 14.59 8.81
C VAL A 175 2.17 13.49 7.79
N PRO A 176 1.00 12.82 7.86
CA PRO A 176 0.60 11.85 6.86
C PRO A 176 0.52 12.48 5.46
N ILE A 177 0.81 11.69 4.43
CA ILE A 177 0.42 12.02 3.06
C ILE A 177 -1.09 11.77 2.94
N ILE A 178 -1.82 12.77 2.45
CA ILE A 178 -3.28 12.72 2.30
C ILE A 178 -3.60 12.54 0.82
N TYR A 179 -4.03 11.34 0.46
CA TYR A 179 -4.44 10.98 -0.90
C TYR A 179 -5.95 11.17 -1.06
N LYS A 180 -6.35 11.98 -2.04
CA LYS A 180 -7.74 12.14 -2.46
C LYS A 180 -7.96 11.37 -3.75
N ARG A 181 -9.14 10.80 -3.88
CA ARG A 181 -9.56 10.09 -5.09
C ARG A 181 -9.69 11.06 -6.26
N VAL A 182 -9.26 10.64 -7.45
CA VAL A 182 -9.27 11.42 -8.71
C VAL A 182 -10.39 10.97 -9.63
#